data_AF-A0A7S3QCC5-F1
#
_entry.id   AF-A0A7S3QCC5-F1
#
_cell.length_a   1.000
_cell.length_b   1.000
_cell.length_c   1.000
_cell.angle_alpha   90.00
_cell.angle_beta   90.00
_cell.angle_gamma   90.00
#
_symmetry.space_group_name_H-M   'P 1'
#
loop_
_entity.id
_entity.type
_entity.pdbx_description
1 polymer ?
#
loop_
_entity_poly.entity_id
_entity_poly.type
_entity_poly.pdbx_seq_one_letter_code
_entity_poly.pdbx_strand_id
1 'polypeptide(L)'
;MDIHLEVPSAKPSVNPSLMPSVQPSVCRDEFEWRVGGSSIYKGMTCEDIDYDPVKWCAFLQKIPDASYGGKSISEACCECGGGDHQTIFPSLSPSASPSLTSSPSFVVVPSESPSTCSDEPGWTFTADDEELNLGCDALQENLCSVVEHIIFGLKTASAACCVCGGGDHVVIPCYNAPNWIVNGTSPYKNLGCSDIDEIDPVQRDNFCVLLLVAYDEDYEGMPVSEACCACGGGQGDNITHYLVGGGDIEEKEPECINEPGWFYATTQNGVKMGCDAIAANPDELCAVAESVDTLGKRKPASLACCVCGGGIHQTMAPSSVPSSVPSLNPSLSPSECIDEPEWFFAIENGVKLGCTSLVQNPENENLCAAAELVELDSKPASLACCVCGGGTSKQ
;
A
#
# COMPACT_ATOMS: atom_id res chain seq x y z
N MET A 1 21.23 56.33 -63.12
CA MET A 1 20.22 55.59 -62.33
C MET A 1 20.82 54.22 -62.10
N ASP A 2 21.67 54.14 -61.08
CA ASP A 2 22.32 52.89 -60.66
C ASP A 2 21.37 52.13 -59.76
N ILE A 3 20.97 50.95 -60.20
CA ILE A 3 20.14 50.03 -59.44
C ILE A 3 21.09 49.11 -58.70
N HIS A 4 21.30 49.40 -57.41
CA HIS A 4 22.03 48.54 -56.49
C HIS A 4 21.14 47.33 -56.17
N LEU A 5 21.50 46.15 -56.68
CA LEU A 5 20.89 44.87 -56.29
C LEU A 5 21.57 44.38 -55.02
N GLU A 6 20.88 44.44 -53.88
CA GLU A 6 21.27 43.75 -52.66
C GLU A 6 20.96 42.26 -52.77
N VAL A 7 21.96 41.42 -52.51
CA VAL A 7 21.83 39.96 -52.40
C VAL A 7 21.73 39.58 -50.92
N PRO A 8 20.69 38.85 -50.47
CA PRO A 8 20.61 38.36 -49.10
C PRO A 8 21.51 37.12 -48.94
N SER A 9 22.62 37.27 -48.22
CA SER A 9 23.49 36.16 -47.83
C SER A 9 22.97 35.52 -46.54
N ALA A 10 22.10 34.51 -46.67
CA ALA A 10 21.71 33.64 -45.56
C ALA A 10 22.89 32.72 -45.18
N LYS A 11 23.58 33.03 -44.09
CA LYS A 11 24.53 32.10 -43.45
C LYS A 11 23.74 31.12 -42.56
N PRO A 12 23.98 29.81 -42.64
CA PRO A 12 23.45 28.87 -41.66
C PRO A 12 24.16 29.09 -40.33
N SER A 13 23.41 29.50 -39.30
CA SER A 13 23.89 29.55 -37.93
C SER A 13 23.91 28.13 -37.38
N VAL A 14 25.07 27.49 -37.43
CA VAL A 14 25.31 26.22 -36.74
C VAL A 14 25.77 26.59 -35.34
N ASN A 15 24.84 26.57 -34.38
CA ASN A 15 25.17 26.72 -32.96
C ASN A 15 25.33 25.30 -32.40
N PRO A 16 26.55 24.74 -32.27
CA PRO A 16 26.73 23.47 -31.58
C PRO A 16 26.31 23.66 -30.13
N SER A 17 25.22 23.00 -29.74
CA SER A 17 24.77 22.97 -28.36
C SER A 17 25.86 22.31 -27.52
N LEU A 18 26.63 23.13 -26.81
CA LEU A 18 27.61 22.73 -25.79
C LEU A 18 26.89 22.23 -24.52
N MET A 19 25.86 21.40 -24.66
CA MET A 19 25.35 20.67 -23.50
C MET A 19 26.33 19.52 -23.25
N PRO A 20 27.04 19.51 -22.11
CA PRO A 20 27.84 18.35 -21.73
C PRO A 20 26.90 17.16 -21.69
N SER A 21 27.25 16.10 -22.43
CA SER A 21 26.57 14.81 -22.31
C SER A 21 26.68 14.39 -20.86
N VAL A 22 25.59 14.53 -20.10
CA VAL A 22 25.48 14.08 -18.72
C VAL A 22 25.65 12.57 -18.76
N GLN A 23 26.87 12.09 -18.48
CA GLN A 23 27.10 10.67 -18.30
C GLN A 23 26.32 10.24 -17.05
N PRO A 24 25.63 9.08 -17.09
CA PRO A 24 24.97 8.56 -15.91
C PRO A 24 26.03 8.32 -14.84
N SER A 25 25.97 9.09 -13.75
CA SER A 25 26.73 8.81 -12.54
C SER A 25 25.87 7.88 -11.69
N VAL A 26 26.45 6.78 -11.23
CA VAL A 26 25.82 5.96 -10.21
C VAL A 26 26.05 6.69 -8.89
N CYS A 27 24.96 7.14 -8.29
CA CYS A 27 24.99 7.65 -6.93
C CYS A 27 25.25 6.48 -5.97
N ARG A 28 26.03 6.73 -4.93
CA ARG A 28 26.29 5.76 -3.87
C ARG A 28 26.13 6.41 -2.50
N ASP A 29 25.31 5.81 -1.64
CA ASP A 29 25.13 6.27 -0.27
C ASP A 29 26.43 6.19 0.54
N GLU A 30 26.55 7.06 1.53
CA GLU A 30 27.66 7.03 2.48
C GLU A 30 27.47 5.89 3.50
N PHE A 31 28.25 4.83 3.34
CA PHE A 31 28.14 3.58 4.10
C PHE A 31 28.11 3.71 5.64
N GLU A 32 28.71 4.75 6.22
CA GLU A 32 28.72 4.96 7.67
C GLU A 32 27.78 6.07 8.15
N TRP A 33 27.06 6.71 7.23
CA TRP A 33 26.11 7.74 7.58
C TRP A 33 24.89 7.14 8.27
N ARG A 34 24.47 7.82 9.33
CA ARG A 34 23.27 7.50 10.10
C ARG A 34 22.71 8.77 10.71
N VAL A 35 21.43 8.81 11.03
CA VAL A 35 20.81 9.96 11.70
C VAL A 35 21.53 10.25 13.01
N GLY A 36 22.00 11.49 13.15
CA GLY A 36 22.70 12.00 14.34
C GLY A 36 21.76 12.36 15.49
N GLY A 37 22.29 13.09 16.46
CA GLY A 37 21.48 13.75 17.48
C GLY A 37 21.01 12.87 18.64
N SER A 38 19.91 13.31 19.25
CA SER A 38 19.25 12.67 20.41
C SER A 38 17.79 12.27 20.16
N SER A 39 17.29 12.42 18.93
CA SER A 39 15.94 11.99 18.58
C SER A 39 15.80 10.46 18.64
N ILE A 40 14.55 9.99 18.63
CA ILE A 40 14.22 8.56 18.56
C ILE A 40 14.68 7.90 17.24
N TYR A 41 14.95 8.71 16.21
CA TYR A 41 15.41 8.27 14.89
C TYR A 41 16.93 8.09 14.82
N LYS A 42 17.65 8.40 15.91
CA LYS A 42 19.10 8.27 15.97
C LYS A 42 19.53 6.85 15.61
N GLY A 43 20.40 6.76 14.62
CA GLY A 43 20.95 5.48 14.15
C GLY A 43 20.32 4.94 12.87
N MET A 44 19.19 5.50 12.41
CA MET A 44 18.65 5.19 11.08
C MET A 44 19.69 5.48 9.98
N THR A 45 19.81 4.57 9.03
CA THR A 45 20.75 4.61 7.90
C THR A 45 20.04 5.04 6.61
N CYS A 46 20.79 5.22 5.52
CA CYS A 46 20.16 5.48 4.21
C CYS A 46 19.26 4.33 3.75
N GLU A 47 19.56 3.08 4.13
CA GLU A 47 18.73 1.91 3.79
C GLU A 47 17.36 1.95 4.49
N ASP A 48 17.30 2.48 5.71
CA ASP A 48 16.03 2.66 6.43
C ASP A 48 15.17 3.78 5.79
N ILE A 49 15.80 4.72 5.09
CA ILE A 49 15.16 5.86 4.43
C ILE A 49 14.57 5.46 3.07
N ASP A 50 15.20 4.52 2.37
CA ASP A 50 14.78 4.03 1.03
C ASP A 50 13.35 3.48 1.00
N TYR A 51 12.76 3.14 2.16
CA TYR A 51 11.37 2.71 2.26
C TYR A 51 10.35 3.81 1.89
N ASP A 52 10.61 5.06 2.27
CA ASP A 52 9.78 6.22 1.90
C ASP A 52 10.64 7.49 1.87
N PRO A 53 11.48 7.64 0.83
CA PRO A 53 12.49 8.68 0.80
C PRO A 53 11.86 10.07 0.78
N VAL A 54 10.73 10.26 0.09
CA VAL A 54 10.06 11.57 0.02
C VAL A 54 9.69 12.08 1.41
N LYS A 55 9.11 11.22 2.26
CA LYS A 55 8.74 11.61 3.64
C LYS A 55 9.98 11.77 4.52
N TRP A 56 10.87 10.80 4.51
CA TRP A 56 12.02 10.79 5.41
C TRP A 56 13.03 11.89 5.11
N CYS A 57 13.34 12.15 3.84
CA CYS A 57 14.22 13.24 3.45
C CYS A 57 13.67 14.59 3.93
N ALA A 58 12.37 14.85 3.70
CA ALA A 58 11.73 16.10 4.10
C ALA A 58 11.64 16.27 5.63
N PHE A 59 11.38 15.19 6.36
CA PHE A 59 11.26 15.20 7.81
C PHE A 59 12.63 15.35 8.50
N LEU A 60 13.60 14.51 8.16
CA LEU A 60 14.93 14.50 8.80
C LEU A 60 15.74 15.77 8.48
N GLN A 61 15.50 16.40 7.32
CA GLN A 61 16.12 17.68 6.98
C GLN A 61 15.64 18.85 7.88
N LYS A 62 14.48 18.71 8.53
CA LYS A 62 13.96 19.71 9.47
C LYS A 62 14.51 19.53 10.90
N ILE A 63 15.16 18.41 11.20
CA ILE A 63 15.70 18.13 12.53
C ILE A 63 17.14 18.69 12.63
N PRO A 64 17.39 19.72 13.47
CA PRO A 64 18.67 20.43 13.46
C PRO A 64 19.85 19.57 13.92
N ASP A 65 19.63 18.54 14.74
CA ASP A 65 20.67 17.64 15.24
C ASP A 65 20.75 16.29 14.49
N ALA A 66 19.97 16.09 13.42
CA ALA A 66 19.97 14.85 12.62
C ALA A 66 21.25 14.64 11.78
N SER A 67 22.15 15.63 11.74
CA SER A 67 23.42 15.52 11.02
C SER A 67 24.41 14.60 11.72
N TYR A 68 25.11 13.76 10.95
CA TYR A 68 26.15 12.87 11.45
C TYR A 68 27.46 13.08 10.70
N GLY A 69 28.57 13.15 11.44
CA GLY A 69 29.88 13.48 10.86
C GLY A 69 29.92 14.87 10.20
N GLY A 70 28.99 15.76 10.54
CA GLY A 70 28.86 17.09 9.93
C GLY A 70 28.13 17.09 8.58
N LYS A 71 27.51 15.97 8.17
CA LYS A 71 26.71 15.87 6.94
C LYS A 71 25.23 15.65 7.27
N SER A 72 24.39 16.37 6.56
CA SER A 72 22.93 16.19 6.56
C SER A 72 22.49 15.00 5.71
N ILE A 73 21.23 14.59 5.84
CA ILE A 73 20.64 13.52 5.03
C ILE A 73 20.70 13.81 3.52
N SER A 74 20.45 15.06 3.12
CA SER A 74 20.50 15.52 1.73
C SER A 74 21.91 15.55 1.13
N GLU A 75 22.94 15.35 1.93
CA GLU A 75 24.32 15.23 1.46
C GLU A 75 24.79 13.78 1.40
N ALA A 76 24.23 12.90 2.24
CA ALA A 76 24.73 11.55 2.43
C ALA A 76 23.96 10.45 1.69
N CYS A 77 22.64 10.63 1.50
CA CYS A 77 21.78 9.62 0.90
C CYS A 77 21.33 10.02 -0.53
N CYS A 78 21.43 9.08 -1.46
CA CYS A 78 21.13 9.24 -2.87
C CYS A 78 19.67 9.56 -3.15
N GLU A 79 18.75 8.87 -2.47
CA GLU A 79 17.31 9.12 -2.61
C GLU A 79 16.90 10.52 -2.11
N CYS A 80 17.72 11.14 -1.27
CA CYS A 80 17.55 12.53 -0.83
C CYS A 80 18.28 13.55 -1.70
N GLY A 81 18.82 13.13 -2.86
CA GLY A 81 19.58 13.97 -3.78
C GLY A 81 21.03 14.23 -3.37
N GLY A 82 21.54 13.50 -2.37
CA GLY A 82 22.92 13.54 -1.91
C GLY A 82 23.74 12.36 -2.44
N GLY A 83 24.65 11.85 -1.60
CA GLY A 83 25.50 10.70 -1.90
C GLY A 83 26.72 11.03 -2.75
N ASP A 84 27.64 10.07 -2.85
CA ASP A 84 28.83 10.20 -3.68
C ASP A 84 28.51 9.76 -5.12
N HIS A 85 28.57 10.71 -6.06
CA HIS A 85 28.38 10.42 -7.47
C HIS A 85 29.69 9.90 -8.08
N GLN A 86 29.78 8.59 -8.33
CA GLN A 86 30.92 8.04 -9.05
C GLN A 86 30.79 8.35 -10.54
N THR A 87 31.79 9.06 -11.08
CA THR A 87 31.93 9.24 -12.52
C THR A 87 32.40 7.93 -13.12
N ILE A 88 31.47 7.20 -13.73
CA ILE A 88 31.80 5.99 -14.47
C ILE A 88 32.38 6.44 -15.80
N PHE A 89 33.70 6.38 -15.95
CA PHE A 89 34.32 6.57 -17.26
C PHE A 89 33.79 5.49 -18.21
N PRO A 90 33.11 5.84 -19.31
CA PRO A 90 32.63 4.85 -20.25
C PRO A 90 33.81 4.05 -20.76
N SER A 91 33.73 2.73 -20.61
CA SER A 91 34.67 1.80 -21.20
C SER A 91 34.81 2.12 -22.69
N LEU A 92 36.03 2.40 -23.14
CA LEU A 92 36.36 2.76 -24.52
C LEU A 92 36.19 1.58 -25.51
N SER A 93 35.32 0.62 -25.24
CA SER A 93 34.97 -0.42 -26.22
C SER A 93 33.86 0.11 -27.15
N PRO A 94 34.16 0.35 -28.44
CA PRO A 94 33.16 0.80 -29.40
C PRO A 94 32.19 -0.34 -29.69
N SER A 95 31.00 -0.30 -29.08
CA SER A 95 29.89 -1.16 -29.50
C SER A 95 29.12 -0.47 -30.63
N ALA A 96 28.82 -1.24 -31.67
CA ALA A 96 28.32 -0.75 -32.95
C ALA A 96 26.87 -0.22 -32.88
N SER A 97 26.66 0.87 -33.62
CA SER A 97 25.40 1.39 -34.21
C SER A 97 24.18 1.68 -33.31
N PRO A 98 23.73 2.95 -33.24
CA PRO A 98 22.44 3.29 -32.64
C PRO A 98 21.29 3.12 -33.65
N SER A 99 20.21 2.47 -33.20
CA SER A 99 18.91 2.47 -33.88
C SER A 99 18.09 3.67 -33.39
N LEU A 100 17.56 4.45 -34.33
CA LEU A 100 16.70 5.60 -34.09
C LEU A 100 15.25 5.15 -33.84
N THR A 101 14.66 5.55 -32.73
CA THR A 101 13.19 5.62 -32.57
C THR A 101 12.81 6.86 -31.78
N SER A 102 11.93 7.66 -32.38
CA SER A 102 11.38 8.91 -31.87
C SER A 102 9.93 8.72 -31.48
N SER A 103 9.55 9.10 -30.27
CA SER A 103 8.18 9.45 -29.89
C SER A 103 8.18 10.54 -28.81
N PRO A 104 7.37 11.61 -28.94
CA PRO A 104 7.22 12.63 -27.92
C PRO A 104 6.06 12.30 -26.98
N SER A 105 6.28 12.37 -25.66
CA SER A 105 5.22 12.30 -24.65
C SER A 105 4.82 13.71 -24.21
N PHE A 106 3.51 13.96 -24.22
CA PHE A 106 2.87 15.19 -23.78
C PHE A 106 2.82 15.26 -22.25
N VAL A 107 3.06 16.45 -21.70
CA VAL A 107 2.86 16.77 -20.28
C VAL A 107 1.39 17.17 -20.09
N VAL A 108 0.66 16.41 -19.28
CA VAL A 108 -0.68 16.77 -18.78
C VAL A 108 -0.50 17.40 -17.40
N VAL A 109 -1.05 18.60 -17.21
CA VAL A 109 -1.12 19.30 -15.93
C VAL A 109 -2.47 18.97 -15.30
N PRO A 110 -2.57 18.50 -14.04
CA PRO A 110 -3.84 18.26 -13.38
C PRO A 110 -4.58 19.59 -13.13
N SER A 111 -5.87 19.61 -13.45
CA SER A 111 -6.77 20.74 -13.22
C SER A 111 -7.30 20.68 -11.79
N GLU A 112 -6.88 21.60 -10.92
CA GLU A 112 -7.48 21.79 -9.59
C GLU A 112 -8.94 22.24 -9.73
N SER A 113 -9.88 21.37 -9.39
CA SER A 113 -11.27 21.76 -9.12
C SER A 113 -11.36 22.37 -7.71
N PRO A 114 -12.01 23.53 -7.54
CA PRO A 114 -12.03 24.22 -6.25
C PRO A 114 -13.05 23.57 -5.31
N SER A 115 -12.59 22.71 -4.40
CA SER A 115 -13.39 22.34 -3.23
C SER A 115 -13.28 23.44 -2.17
N THR A 116 -14.38 24.15 -1.92
CA THR A 116 -14.49 25.11 -0.80
C THR A 116 -14.54 24.34 0.53
N CYS A 117 -13.37 24.05 1.07
CA CYS A 117 -13.20 23.55 2.44
C CYS A 117 -12.85 24.73 3.36
N SER A 118 -13.36 24.72 4.61
CA SER A 118 -13.00 25.69 5.64
C SER A 118 -12.46 24.99 6.89
N ASP A 119 -11.29 25.41 7.36
CA ASP A 119 -10.70 24.91 8.59
C ASP A 119 -11.56 25.25 9.82
N GLU A 120 -11.53 24.40 10.84
CA GLU A 120 -12.28 24.64 12.07
C GLU A 120 -11.70 25.85 12.84
N PRO A 121 -12.51 26.90 13.09
CA PRO A 121 -12.01 28.12 13.71
C PRO A 121 -11.57 27.88 15.16
N GLY A 122 -10.31 28.22 15.45
CA GLY A 122 -9.73 28.10 16.79
C GLY A 122 -9.11 26.74 17.10
N TRP A 123 -9.04 25.82 16.13
CA TRP A 123 -8.26 24.61 16.29
C TRP A 123 -6.76 24.95 16.29
N THR A 124 -6.06 24.51 17.32
CA THR A 124 -4.60 24.64 17.47
C THR A 124 -4.05 23.46 18.24
N PHE A 125 -2.82 23.03 17.95
CA PHE A 125 -2.08 22.06 18.76
C PHE A 125 -0.78 22.66 19.29
N THR A 126 -0.30 22.14 20.41
CA THR A 126 0.98 22.53 21.02
C THR A 126 2.03 21.48 20.68
N ALA A 127 3.12 21.90 20.02
CA ALA A 127 4.26 21.03 19.71
C ALA A 127 5.35 21.21 20.79
N ASP A 128 5.49 20.20 21.66
CA ASP A 128 6.45 20.15 22.78
C ASP A 128 6.36 21.31 23.79
N ASP A 129 7.19 21.25 24.86
CA ASP A 129 7.17 22.10 26.06
C ASP A 129 7.36 23.62 25.83
N GLU A 130 7.46 24.08 24.59
CA GLU A 130 7.40 25.50 24.26
C GLU A 130 5.98 25.84 23.80
N GLU A 131 5.38 26.90 24.35
CA GLU A 131 3.98 27.35 24.11
C GLU A 131 3.67 27.79 22.66
N LEU A 132 4.12 27.03 21.66
CA LEU A 132 3.88 27.28 20.25
C LEU A 132 2.54 26.64 19.86
N ASN A 133 1.50 27.47 19.83
CA ASN A 133 0.19 27.09 19.33
C ASN A 133 0.19 27.18 17.79
N LEU A 134 0.18 26.02 17.14
CA LEU A 134 0.12 25.89 15.68
C LEU A 134 -1.32 25.60 15.24
N GLY A 135 -1.87 26.42 14.34
CA GLY A 135 -3.20 26.21 13.75
C GLY A 135 -3.16 25.38 12.47
N CYS A 136 -4.31 25.20 11.82
CA CYS A 136 -4.41 24.51 10.53
C CYS A 136 -3.57 25.20 9.43
N ASP A 137 -3.34 26.51 9.55
CA ASP A 137 -2.51 27.31 8.65
C ASP A 137 -1.01 26.96 8.73
N ALA A 138 -0.58 26.35 9.84
CA ALA A 138 0.79 25.89 10.01
C ALA A 138 1.02 24.45 9.50
N LEU A 139 -0.04 23.72 9.18
CA LEU A 139 0.06 22.36 8.66
C LEU A 139 0.32 22.37 7.15
N GLN A 140 1.24 21.50 6.72
CA GLN A 140 1.45 21.14 5.32
C GLN A 140 0.97 19.70 5.13
N GLU A 141 0.66 19.28 3.90
CA GLU A 141 0.11 17.94 3.60
C GLU A 141 0.94 16.80 4.23
N ASN A 142 2.26 16.96 4.28
CA ASN A 142 3.18 15.97 4.87
C ASN A 142 3.21 15.93 6.41
N LEU A 143 2.66 16.94 7.08
CA LEU A 143 2.54 16.98 8.54
C LEU A 143 1.25 16.34 9.03
N CYS A 144 0.26 16.17 8.15
CA CYS A 144 -1.05 15.63 8.51
C CYS A 144 -0.97 14.23 9.12
N SER A 145 -0.11 13.35 8.56
CA SER A 145 0.09 12.00 9.10
C SER A 145 0.82 11.97 10.45
N VAL A 146 1.65 12.98 10.74
CA VAL A 146 2.39 13.08 12.00
C VAL A 146 1.48 13.59 13.12
N VAL A 147 0.57 14.51 12.80
CA VAL A 147 -0.33 15.16 13.76
C VAL A 147 -1.68 14.42 13.86
N GLU A 148 -1.93 13.40 13.03
CA GLU A 148 -3.18 12.64 12.99
C GLU A 148 -3.57 12.03 14.35
N HIS A 149 -2.57 11.62 15.13
CA HIS A 149 -2.77 11.00 16.45
C HIS A 149 -2.84 11.99 17.62
N ILE A 150 -2.55 13.27 17.38
CA ILE A 150 -2.55 14.29 18.44
C ILE A 150 -3.97 14.83 18.59
N ILE A 151 -4.67 14.33 19.60
CA ILE A 151 -6.02 14.80 19.96
C ILE A 151 -5.86 16.08 20.81
N PHE A 152 -6.22 17.23 20.24
CA PHE A 152 -6.33 18.49 20.98
C PHE A 152 -7.79 18.92 21.07
N GLY A 153 -8.32 19.00 22.29
CA GLY A 153 -9.76 19.14 22.51
C GLY A 153 -10.53 17.84 22.20
N LEU A 154 -11.30 17.81 21.11
CA LEU A 154 -12.18 16.70 20.69
C LEU A 154 -11.96 16.20 19.25
N LYS A 155 -11.04 16.81 18.49
CA LYS A 155 -10.84 16.51 17.07
C LYS A 155 -9.36 16.44 16.70
N THR A 156 -9.04 15.54 15.79
CA THR A 156 -7.70 15.37 15.19
C THR A 156 -7.46 16.42 14.11
N ALA A 157 -6.20 16.58 13.68
CA ALA A 157 -5.87 17.43 12.52
C ALA A 157 -6.62 16.99 11.25
N SER A 158 -6.77 15.67 11.03
CA SER A 158 -7.53 15.09 9.93
C SER A 158 -9.04 15.33 9.99
N ALA A 159 -9.58 15.75 11.14
CA ALA A 159 -10.98 16.15 11.27
C ALA A 159 -11.17 17.67 11.22
N ALA A 160 -10.18 18.44 11.66
CA ALA A 160 -10.29 19.89 11.82
C ALA A 160 -9.75 20.71 10.64
N CYS A 161 -8.78 20.18 9.89
CA CYS A 161 -8.02 20.94 8.90
C CYS A 161 -8.19 20.39 7.48
N CYS A 162 -8.49 21.29 6.53
CA CYS A 162 -8.70 21.01 5.13
C CYS A 162 -7.50 20.40 4.43
N VAL A 163 -6.29 20.90 4.76
CA VAL A 163 -5.03 20.37 4.22
C VAL A 163 -4.79 18.91 4.61
N CYS A 164 -5.47 18.43 5.64
CA CYS A 164 -5.40 17.05 6.11
C CYS A 164 -6.61 16.21 5.71
N GLY A 165 -7.44 16.69 4.78
CA GLY A 165 -8.65 16.01 4.33
C GLY A 165 -9.85 16.14 5.29
N GLY A 166 -9.74 16.98 6.32
CA GLY A 166 -10.82 17.31 7.24
C GLY A 166 -11.42 18.67 6.96
N GLY A 167 -11.86 19.34 8.02
CA GLY A 167 -12.49 20.66 7.95
C GLY A 167 -13.97 20.58 7.57
N ASP A 168 -14.65 21.73 7.65
CA ASP A 168 -16.03 21.86 7.21
C ASP A 168 -16.02 22.04 5.69
N HIS A 169 -16.35 20.98 4.97
CA HIS A 169 -16.62 21.08 3.54
C HIS A 169 -17.96 21.79 3.35
N VAL A 170 -17.98 22.86 2.54
CA VAL A 170 -19.26 23.42 2.08
C VAL A 170 -19.91 22.32 1.26
N VAL A 171 -20.97 21.72 1.80
CA VAL A 171 -21.76 20.70 1.11
C VAL A 171 -22.14 21.25 -0.24
N ILE A 172 -21.50 20.75 -1.29
CA ILE A 172 -21.94 20.99 -2.66
C ILE A 172 -23.27 20.23 -2.75
N PRO A 173 -24.41 20.92 -2.96
CA PRO A 173 -25.68 20.23 -3.06
C PRO A 173 -25.59 19.26 -4.23
N CYS A 174 -25.77 17.97 -3.96
CA CYS A 174 -25.74 16.96 -5.00
C CYS A 174 -26.81 17.29 -6.04
N TYR A 175 -26.38 17.47 -7.29
CA TYR A 175 -27.31 17.72 -8.38
C TYR A 175 -28.01 16.41 -8.73
N ASN A 176 -29.34 16.40 -8.65
CA ASN A 176 -30.15 15.25 -9.10
C ASN A 176 -29.79 14.91 -10.56
N ALA A 177 -29.24 13.71 -10.78
CA ALA A 177 -28.93 13.18 -12.11
C ALA A 177 -29.81 11.95 -12.41
N PRO A 178 -31.13 12.12 -12.60
CA PRO A 178 -32.09 11.01 -12.67
C PRO A 178 -31.90 10.06 -13.87
N ASN A 179 -31.03 10.40 -14.81
CA ASN A 179 -30.77 9.61 -16.03
C ASN A 179 -29.34 9.03 -16.07
N TRP A 180 -28.64 8.99 -14.94
CA TRP A 180 -27.33 8.35 -14.89
C TRP A 180 -27.46 6.84 -15.06
N ILE A 181 -26.58 6.24 -15.88
CA ILE A 181 -26.53 4.81 -16.17
C ILE A 181 -25.07 4.40 -16.33
N VAL A 182 -24.62 3.36 -15.63
CA VAL A 182 -23.29 2.74 -15.83
C VAL A 182 -23.26 2.04 -17.19
N ASN A 183 -22.51 2.62 -18.14
CA ASN A 183 -22.18 1.96 -19.40
C ASN A 183 -20.85 1.21 -19.23
N GLY A 184 -20.87 -0.13 -19.33
CA GLY A 184 -19.63 -0.93 -19.22
C GLY A 184 -19.82 -2.39 -19.65
N THR A 185 -18.74 -3.17 -19.65
CA THR A 185 -18.75 -4.64 -19.88
C THR A 185 -18.88 -5.46 -18.59
N SER A 186 -19.01 -4.77 -17.47
CA SER A 186 -19.13 -5.31 -16.13
C SER A 186 -20.46 -6.02 -15.86
N PRO A 187 -20.54 -6.93 -14.88
CA PRO A 187 -21.82 -7.45 -14.36
C PRO A 187 -22.79 -6.34 -13.90
N TYR A 188 -22.29 -5.12 -13.67
CA TYR A 188 -23.06 -3.95 -13.25
C TYR A 188 -23.52 -3.05 -14.41
N LYS A 189 -23.49 -3.55 -15.65
CA LYS A 189 -23.96 -2.81 -16.83
C LYS A 189 -25.45 -2.45 -16.71
N ASN A 190 -25.75 -1.19 -16.99
CA ASN A 190 -27.10 -0.59 -16.94
C ASN A 190 -27.64 -0.30 -15.53
N LEU A 191 -26.81 -0.30 -14.49
CA LEU A 191 -27.24 0.24 -13.19
C LEU A 191 -27.47 1.75 -13.33
N GLY A 192 -28.72 2.17 -13.10
CA GLY A 192 -29.08 3.58 -12.99
C GLY A 192 -29.52 3.95 -11.57
N CYS A 193 -29.88 5.21 -11.36
CA CYS A 193 -30.33 5.67 -10.04
C CYS A 193 -31.53 4.89 -9.51
N SER A 194 -32.43 4.42 -10.37
CA SER A 194 -33.56 3.58 -9.96
C SER A 194 -33.14 2.26 -9.32
N ASP A 195 -32.05 1.66 -9.80
CA ASP A 195 -31.54 0.40 -9.25
C ASP A 195 -30.86 0.64 -7.91
N ILE A 196 -30.20 1.80 -7.73
CA ILE A 196 -29.56 2.20 -6.48
C ILE A 196 -30.62 2.58 -5.42
N ASP A 197 -31.69 3.25 -5.82
CA ASP A 197 -32.82 3.63 -4.95
C ASP A 197 -33.58 2.41 -4.39
N GLU A 198 -33.54 1.28 -5.08
CA GLU A 198 -34.15 0.02 -4.62
C GLU A 198 -33.28 -0.74 -3.60
N ILE A 199 -32.01 -0.35 -3.42
CA ILE A 199 -31.11 -0.95 -2.42
C ILE A 199 -31.48 -0.43 -1.04
N ASP A 200 -31.53 -1.33 -0.05
CA ASP A 200 -31.70 -0.96 1.35
C ASP A 200 -30.67 0.11 1.76
N PRO A 201 -31.06 1.17 2.50
CA PRO A 201 -30.16 2.28 2.80
C PRO A 201 -28.82 1.88 3.40
N VAL A 202 -28.77 0.83 4.24
CA VAL A 202 -27.53 0.34 4.86
C VAL A 202 -26.67 -0.43 3.87
N GLN A 203 -27.29 -1.13 2.92
CA GLN A 203 -26.59 -1.84 1.86
C GLN A 203 -26.11 -0.89 0.75
N ARG A 204 -26.81 0.23 0.57
CA ARG A 204 -26.51 1.24 -0.43
C ARG A 204 -25.18 1.95 -0.17
N ASP A 205 -24.90 2.31 1.09
CA ASP A 205 -23.60 2.90 1.47
C ASP A 205 -22.45 1.93 1.17
N ASN A 206 -22.60 0.66 1.56
CA ASN A 206 -21.62 -0.40 1.27
C ASN A 206 -21.47 -0.66 -0.23
N PHE A 207 -22.58 -0.61 -0.98
CA PHE A 207 -22.58 -0.77 -2.43
C PHE A 207 -21.79 0.35 -3.10
N CYS A 208 -21.96 1.60 -2.65
CA CYS A 208 -21.22 2.75 -3.16
C CYS A 208 -19.72 2.68 -2.85
N VAL A 209 -19.34 2.21 -1.65
CA VAL A 209 -17.93 1.94 -1.31
C VAL A 209 -17.33 0.87 -2.23
N LEU A 210 -18.04 -0.24 -2.43
CA LEU A 210 -17.57 -1.33 -3.30
C LEU A 210 -17.46 -0.90 -4.77
N LEU A 211 -18.37 -0.03 -5.24
CA LEU A 211 -18.31 0.51 -6.60
C LEU A 211 -17.10 1.44 -6.78
N LEU A 212 -16.76 2.25 -5.76
CA LEU A 212 -15.58 3.11 -5.79
C LEU A 212 -14.28 2.30 -5.85
N VAL A 213 -14.16 1.23 -5.07
CA VAL A 213 -12.98 0.36 -5.09
C VAL A 213 -12.86 -0.39 -6.42
N ALA A 214 -13.98 -0.71 -7.07
CA ALA A 214 -13.99 -1.44 -8.32
C ALA A 214 -13.71 -0.59 -9.58
N TYR A 215 -13.87 0.74 -9.50
CA TYR A 215 -13.74 1.65 -10.65
C TYR A 215 -13.00 2.93 -10.24
N ASP A 216 -11.69 2.95 -10.48
CA ASP A 216 -10.80 4.09 -10.21
C ASP A 216 -10.54 4.96 -11.47
N GLU A 217 -11.19 4.66 -12.61
CA GLU A 217 -10.98 5.41 -13.85
C GLU A 217 -12.17 6.31 -14.22
N ASP A 218 -11.85 7.58 -14.53
CA ASP A 218 -12.74 8.61 -15.05
C ASP A 218 -13.55 8.11 -16.25
N TYR A 219 -14.80 7.72 -16.01
CA TYR A 219 -15.77 7.49 -17.07
C TYR A 219 -16.34 8.82 -17.55
N GLU A 220 -16.39 9.02 -18.88
CA GLU A 220 -16.83 10.26 -19.54
C GLU A 220 -18.11 10.86 -18.90
N GLY A 221 -17.92 11.81 -17.98
CA GLY A 221 -18.94 12.78 -17.57
C GLY A 221 -19.36 12.81 -16.09
N MET A 222 -19.02 11.84 -15.23
CA MET A 222 -19.30 11.92 -13.78
C MET A 222 -18.57 10.81 -12.98
N PRO A 223 -17.79 11.13 -11.92
CA PRO A 223 -17.17 10.12 -11.05
C PRO A 223 -18.23 9.33 -10.28
N VAL A 224 -17.91 8.07 -9.97
CA VAL A 224 -18.81 7.13 -9.28
C VAL A 224 -19.31 7.67 -7.93
N SER A 225 -18.48 8.44 -7.23
CA SER A 225 -18.85 9.12 -5.97
C SER A 225 -19.96 10.15 -6.18
N GLU A 226 -19.90 10.91 -7.26
CA GLU A 226 -20.90 11.92 -7.61
C GLU A 226 -22.20 11.27 -8.11
N ALA A 227 -22.10 10.14 -8.82
CA ALA A 227 -23.26 9.32 -9.19
C ALA A 227 -23.96 8.72 -7.97
N CYS A 228 -23.21 8.17 -7.02
CA CYS A 228 -23.76 7.64 -5.76
C CYS A 228 -24.47 8.74 -4.95
N CYS A 229 -23.91 9.96 -4.90
CA CYS A 229 -24.61 11.07 -4.24
C CYS A 229 -25.87 11.50 -5.02
N ALA A 230 -25.80 11.57 -6.35
CA ALA A 230 -26.92 11.97 -7.21
C ALA A 230 -28.10 10.99 -7.18
N CYS A 231 -27.86 9.72 -6.84
CA CYS A 231 -28.86 8.66 -6.72
C CYS A 231 -29.28 8.37 -5.26
N GLY A 232 -29.06 9.31 -4.32
CA GLY A 232 -29.56 9.20 -2.95
C GLY A 232 -28.79 8.22 -2.04
N GLY A 233 -27.58 7.81 -2.44
CA GLY A 233 -26.74 6.83 -1.76
C GLY A 233 -25.89 7.36 -0.60
N GLY A 234 -26.27 8.48 0.02
CA GLY A 234 -25.63 8.94 1.26
C GLY A 234 -25.31 10.44 1.26
N GLN A 235 -25.36 11.02 2.45
CA GLN A 235 -24.82 12.33 2.76
C GLN A 235 -23.28 12.19 2.76
N GLY A 236 -22.55 13.06 2.06
CA GLY A 236 -21.11 12.95 1.81
C GLY A 236 -20.18 12.99 3.03
N ASP A 237 -20.72 12.84 4.24
CA ASP A 237 -20.05 13.08 5.51
C ASP A 237 -19.37 11.83 6.09
N ASN A 238 -19.45 10.64 5.47
CA ASN A 238 -19.08 9.39 6.17
C ASN A 238 -18.53 8.22 5.32
N ILE A 239 -17.88 8.48 4.17
CA ILE A 239 -17.30 7.41 3.31
C ILE A 239 -15.79 7.19 3.56
N THR A 240 -15.13 8.02 4.36
CA THR A 240 -13.71 7.89 4.70
C THR A 240 -13.56 7.26 6.08
N HIS A 241 -13.45 5.94 6.20
CA HIS A 241 -12.73 5.25 7.29
C HIS A 241 -12.87 3.73 7.15
N TYR A 242 -11.90 3.07 6.50
CA TYR A 242 -11.53 1.66 6.77
C TYR A 242 -10.17 1.33 6.13
N LEU A 243 -9.08 1.87 6.69
CA LEU A 243 -7.73 1.31 6.56
C LEU A 243 -6.97 1.60 7.87
N VAL A 244 -6.46 0.54 8.52
CA VAL A 244 -5.66 0.61 9.76
C VAL A 244 -4.29 -0.01 9.50
N GLY A 245 -3.24 0.74 9.83
CA GLY A 245 -1.88 0.33 10.18
C GLY A 245 -1.29 1.47 11.01
N GLY A 246 -0.36 1.33 11.96
CA GLY A 246 0.50 0.25 12.42
C GLY A 246 1.69 0.97 13.07
N GLY A 247 1.95 0.73 14.36
CA GLY A 247 3.03 1.39 15.11
C GLY A 247 3.69 0.43 16.10
N ASP A 248 5.00 0.59 16.29
CA ASP A 248 5.86 -0.35 17.01
C ASP A 248 5.49 -0.49 18.50
N ILE A 249 5.22 -1.74 18.91
CA ILE A 249 5.07 -2.15 20.30
C ILE A 249 6.00 -3.35 20.51
N GLU A 250 6.71 -3.31 21.63
CA GLU A 250 7.47 -4.39 22.25
C GLU A 250 6.89 -5.77 21.92
N GLU A 251 7.74 -6.65 21.37
CA GLU A 251 7.40 -7.95 20.77
C GLU A 251 6.66 -8.85 21.77
N LYS A 252 5.35 -8.68 21.82
CA LYS A 252 4.38 -9.48 22.53
C LYS A 252 3.58 -10.20 21.46
N GLU A 253 3.51 -11.53 21.54
CA GLU A 253 2.73 -12.35 20.61
C GLU A 253 1.35 -11.70 20.38
N PRO A 254 0.91 -11.52 19.11
CA PRO A 254 -0.32 -10.80 18.82
C PRO A 254 -1.47 -11.47 19.57
N GLU A 255 -2.03 -10.75 20.53
CA GLU A 255 -3.14 -11.24 21.32
C GLU A 255 -4.32 -11.46 20.38
N CYS A 256 -4.73 -12.72 20.23
CA CYS A 256 -5.93 -13.04 19.49
C CYS A 256 -7.14 -12.41 20.21
N ILE A 257 -8.01 -11.75 19.44
CA ILE A 257 -9.19 -11.06 19.98
C ILE A 257 -10.45 -11.84 19.58
N ASN A 258 -11.23 -12.27 20.58
CA ASN A 258 -12.54 -12.88 20.36
C ASN A 258 -13.49 -11.87 19.70
N GLU A 259 -14.35 -12.31 18.78
CA GLU A 259 -15.32 -11.43 18.12
C GLU A 259 -16.33 -10.86 19.13
N PRO A 260 -16.39 -9.53 19.30
CA PRO A 260 -17.22 -8.90 20.33
C PRO A 260 -18.71 -9.16 20.05
N GLY A 261 -19.43 -9.60 21.09
CA GLY A 261 -20.86 -9.89 21.00
C GLY A 261 -21.21 -11.22 20.35
N TRP A 262 -20.23 -12.07 20.02
CA TRP A 262 -20.50 -13.43 19.55
C TRP A 262 -21.04 -14.32 20.68
N PHE A 263 -22.08 -15.09 20.36
CA PHE A 263 -22.62 -16.15 21.23
C PHE A 263 -23.35 -17.20 20.41
N TYR A 264 -23.37 -18.44 20.89
CA TYR A 264 -24.25 -19.50 20.39
C TYR A 264 -25.27 -19.89 21.47
N ALA A 265 -26.43 -20.41 21.07
CA ALA A 265 -27.48 -20.84 21.98
C ALA A 265 -27.46 -22.37 22.10
N THR A 266 -27.38 -22.89 23.32
CA THR A 266 -27.44 -24.35 23.53
C THR A 266 -28.88 -24.85 23.34
N THR A 267 -29.01 -26.00 22.67
CA THR A 267 -30.29 -26.60 22.28
C THR A 267 -31.18 -26.98 23.46
N GLN A 268 -30.62 -27.21 24.64
CA GLN A 268 -31.39 -27.72 25.78
C GLN A 268 -32.07 -26.64 26.63
N ASN A 269 -31.60 -25.38 26.61
CA ASN A 269 -32.17 -24.33 27.49
C ASN A 269 -32.14 -22.91 26.89
N GLY A 270 -31.69 -22.72 25.65
CA GLY A 270 -31.54 -21.37 25.07
C GLY A 270 -30.51 -20.50 25.79
N VAL A 271 -29.63 -21.12 26.60
CA VAL A 271 -28.55 -20.44 27.30
C VAL A 271 -27.54 -19.98 26.25
N LYS A 272 -27.25 -18.69 26.24
CA LYS A 272 -26.26 -18.07 25.37
C LYS A 272 -24.88 -18.25 25.97
N MET A 273 -23.97 -18.85 25.22
CA MET A 273 -22.57 -19.02 25.58
C MET A 273 -21.71 -18.22 24.61
N GLY A 274 -20.89 -17.30 25.13
CA GLY A 274 -19.87 -16.57 24.38
C GLY A 274 -18.51 -17.25 24.47
N CYS A 275 -17.48 -16.65 23.87
CA CYS A 275 -16.13 -17.22 23.86
C CYS A 275 -15.54 -17.44 25.26
N ASP A 276 -15.86 -16.58 26.24
CA ASP A 276 -15.42 -16.75 27.64
C ASP A 276 -15.98 -18.01 28.30
N ALA A 277 -17.20 -18.41 27.94
CA ALA A 277 -17.81 -19.63 28.45
C ALA A 277 -17.20 -20.88 27.81
N ILE A 278 -16.81 -20.80 26.53
CA ILE A 278 -16.09 -21.87 25.82
C ILE A 278 -14.70 -22.08 26.43
N ALA A 279 -14.02 -21.00 26.83
CA ALA A 279 -12.69 -21.07 27.43
C ALA A 279 -12.60 -21.92 28.70
N ALA A 280 -13.74 -22.18 29.37
CA ALA A 280 -13.78 -23.07 30.54
C ALA A 280 -13.65 -24.57 30.19
N ASN A 281 -13.99 -24.98 28.96
CA ASN A 281 -13.88 -26.37 28.48
C ASN A 281 -13.81 -26.41 26.93
N PRO A 282 -12.65 -26.06 26.35
CA PRO A 282 -12.54 -25.78 24.93
C PRO A 282 -12.74 -27.00 24.03
N ASP A 283 -12.17 -28.15 24.41
CA ASP A 283 -12.20 -29.37 23.58
C ASP A 283 -13.63 -29.85 23.32
N GLU A 284 -14.49 -29.81 24.34
CA GLU A 284 -15.90 -30.24 24.19
C GLU A 284 -16.77 -29.12 23.61
N LEU A 285 -16.56 -27.87 24.02
CA LEU A 285 -17.46 -26.77 23.67
C LEU A 285 -17.19 -26.20 22.28
N CYS A 286 -15.96 -26.26 21.76
CA CYS A 286 -15.67 -25.85 20.39
C CYS A 286 -16.38 -26.79 19.39
N ALA A 287 -16.29 -28.10 19.57
CA ALA A 287 -16.97 -29.09 18.72
C ALA A 287 -18.51 -28.95 18.77
N VAL A 288 -19.07 -28.69 19.95
CA VAL A 288 -20.51 -28.44 20.11
C VAL A 288 -20.90 -27.14 19.41
N ALA A 289 -20.15 -26.06 19.61
CA ALA A 289 -20.45 -24.74 19.04
C ALA A 289 -20.30 -24.69 17.51
N GLU A 290 -19.44 -25.51 16.92
CA GLU A 290 -19.34 -25.71 15.47
C GLU A 290 -20.58 -26.36 14.87
N SER A 291 -21.21 -27.29 15.60
CA SER A 291 -22.36 -28.05 15.10
C SER A 291 -23.71 -27.29 15.13
N VAL A 292 -23.76 -26.09 15.72
CA VAL A 292 -25.01 -25.36 16.00
C VAL A 292 -25.41 -24.40 14.86
N ASP A 293 -24.76 -24.44 13.69
CA ASP A 293 -25.18 -23.68 12.51
C ASP A 293 -26.37 -24.33 11.77
N THR A 294 -27.53 -24.32 12.42
CA THR A 294 -28.78 -24.83 11.81
C THR A 294 -29.61 -23.75 11.12
N LEU A 295 -29.18 -22.48 11.15
CA LEU A 295 -29.94 -21.35 10.62
C LEU A 295 -29.15 -20.36 9.74
N GLY A 296 -27.88 -20.63 9.42
CA GLY A 296 -27.14 -19.97 8.34
C GLY A 296 -26.94 -18.46 8.50
N LYS A 297 -26.96 -17.97 9.75
CA LYS A 297 -26.84 -16.52 10.05
C LYS A 297 -25.79 -16.20 11.11
N ARG A 298 -25.00 -17.18 11.56
CA ARG A 298 -23.99 -16.97 12.61
C ARG A 298 -22.69 -17.67 12.25
N LYS A 299 -21.58 -16.98 12.48
CA LYS A 299 -20.23 -17.53 12.32
C LYS A 299 -20.01 -18.69 13.32
N PRO A 300 -19.33 -19.78 12.92
CA PRO A 300 -18.97 -20.87 13.84
C PRO A 300 -17.91 -20.42 14.86
N ALA A 301 -17.77 -21.17 15.94
CA ALA A 301 -16.84 -20.84 17.03
C ALA A 301 -15.37 -20.82 16.58
N SER A 302 -14.98 -21.67 15.63
CA SER A 302 -13.65 -21.70 15.00
C SER A 302 -13.32 -20.48 14.15
N LEU A 303 -14.29 -19.59 13.90
CA LEU A 303 -14.06 -18.29 13.26
C LEU A 303 -14.14 -17.13 14.26
N ALA A 304 -14.91 -17.28 15.33
CA ALA A 304 -15.20 -16.18 16.26
C ALA A 304 -14.36 -16.20 17.55
N CYS A 305 -13.88 -17.37 18.00
CA CYS A 305 -13.24 -17.53 19.29
C CYS A 305 -11.80 -18.04 19.18
N CYS A 306 -10.87 -17.32 19.80
CA CYS A 306 -9.45 -17.63 19.85
C CYS A 306 -9.15 -19.01 20.42
N VAL A 307 -9.92 -19.39 21.44
CA VAL A 307 -9.78 -20.69 22.09
C VAL A 307 -10.14 -21.87 21.17
N CYS A 308 -10.88 -21.63 20.09
CA CYS A 308 -11.20 -22.62 19.07
C CYS A 308 -10.33 -22.46 17.81
N GLY A 309 -9.23 -21.71 17.86
CA GLY A 309 -8.37 -21.43 16.71
C GLY A 309 -8.88 -20.36 15.75
N GLY A 310 -9.96 -19.66 16.13
CA GLY A 310 -10.52 -18.54 15.37
C GLY A 310 -10.19 -17.19 15.98
N GLY A 311 -11.13 -16.24 15.87
CA GLY A 311 -10.95 -14.89 16.36
C GLY A 311 -10.18 -14.02 15.38
N ILE A 312 -10.09 -12.73 15.69
CA ILE A 312 -9.35 -11.78 14.89
C ILE A 312 -7.91 -11.84 15.38
N HIS A 313 -7.07 -12.54 14.63
CA HIS A 313 -5.63 -12.39 14.74
C HIS A 313 -5.28 -11.04 14.12
N GLN A 314 -4.60 -10.17 14.87
CA GLN A 314 -3.98 -9.02 14.26
C GLN A 314 -2.92 -9.54 13.28
N THR A 315 -3.27 -9.56 11.98
CA THR A 315 -2.35 -9.96 10.93
C THR A 315 -1.27 -8.91 10.84
N MET A 316 -0.05 -9.26 11.25
CA MET A 316 1.12 -8.69 10.59
C MET A 316 1.12 -9.24 9.16
N ALA A 317 1.16 -8.35 8.18
CA ALA A 317 1.25 -8.75 6.78
C ALA A 317 2.43 -9.72 6.61
N PRO A 318 2.28 -10.85 5.89
CA PRO A 318 3.39 -11.76 5.63
C PRO A 318 4.49 -11.00 4.87
N SER A 319 5.71 -11.01 5.42
CA SER A 319 6.88 -10.40 4.78
C SER A 319 7.19 -11.13 3.48
N SER A 320 6.91 -10.47 2.36
CA SER A 320 7.25 -10.91 1.01
C SER A 320 8.47 -10.13 0.48
N VAL A 321 9.59 -10.16 1.20
CA VAL A 321 10.86 -9.57 0.73
C VAL A 321 11.86 -10.70 0.40
N PRO A 322 12.27 -10.87 -0.86
CA PRO A 322 13.43 -11.69 -1.22
C PRO A 322 14.70 -10.99 -0.74
N SER A 323 15.55 -11.69 0.00
CA SER A 323 16.83 -11.16 0.49
C SER A 323 17.77 -10.84 -0.69
N SER A 324 18.05 -9.55 -0.88
CA SER A 324 18.94 -9.01 -1.91
C SER A 324 20.27 -8.52 -1.33
N VAL A 325 21.00 -9.37 -0.59
CA VAL A 325 22.38 -9.08 -0.17
C VAL A 325 23.37 -9.84 -1.07
N PRO A 326 24.14 -9.18 -1.95
CA PRO A 326 25.27 -9.82 -2.62
C PRO A 326 26.40 -9.98 -1.61
N SER A 327 26.64 -11.22 -1.15
CA SER A 327 27.80 -11.54 -0.31
C SER A 327 29.08 -11.37 -1.12
N LEU A 328 29.87 -10.34 -0.80
CA LEU A 328 31.22 -10.15 -1.31
C LEU A 328 32.20 -11.06 -0.55
N ASN A 329 32.10 -12.36 -0.83
CA ASN A 329 33.18 -13.31 -0.60
C ASN A 329 33.31 -14.13 -1.89
N PRO A 330 34.52 -14.33 -2.47
CA PRO A 330 34.69 -15.20 -3.62
C PRO A 330 34.50 -16.65 -3.18
N SER A 331 33.23 -17.07 -3.12
CA SER A 331 32.78 -18.39 -2.73
C SER A 331 32.20 -19.09 -3.95
N LEU A 332 32.85 -20.19 -4.29
CA LEU A 332 32.37 -21.43 -4.91
C LEU A 332 31.02 -21.35 -5.66
N SER A 333 31.05 -21.82 -6.92
CA SER A 333 29.94 -22.16 -7.82
C SER A 333 28.56 -22.33 -7.14
N PRO A 334 27.47 -21.78 -7.74
CA PRO A 334 26.14 -21.73 -7.14
C PRO A 334 25.76 -23.09 -6.55
N SER A 335 25.40 -23.10 -5.27
CA SER A 335 24.91 -24.30 -4.61
C SER A 335 23.64 -24.76 -5.34
N GLU A 336 23.67 -25.99 -5.84
CA GLU A 336 22.52 -26.60 -6.48
C GLU A 336 21.37 -26.64 -5.46
N CYS A 337 20.23 -26.06 -5.83
CA CYS A 337 18.99 -26.22 -5.09
C CYS A 337 18.49 -27.66 -5.26
N ILE A 338 18.09 -28.30 -4.15
CA ILE A 338 17.60 -29.66 -4.10
C ILE A 338 16.13 -29.64 -3.68
N ASP A 339 15.26 -30.10 -4.58
CA ASP A 339 13.85 -30.38 -4.30
C ASP A 339 13.73 -31.49 -3.24
N GLU A 340 12.70 -31.40 -2.39
CA GLU A 340 12.40 -32.50 -1.46
C GLU A 340 11.85 -33.73 -2.21
N PRO A 341 12.56 -34.88 -2.21
CA PRO A 341 12.22 -36.00 -3.09
C PRO A 341 10.91 -36.70 -2.74
N GLU A 342 10.47 -36.59 -1.49
CA GLU A 342 9.24 -37.21 -0.98
C GLU A 342 8.05 -36.23 -0.99
N TRP A 343 8.24 -34.99 -1.46
CA TRP A 343 7.16 -34.02 -1.50
C TRP A 343 6.22 -34.28 -2.68
N PHE A 344 4.93 -34.35 -2.38
CA PHE A 344 3.87 -34.43 -3.37
C PHE A 344 2.56 -33.82 -2.84
N PHE A 345 1.74 -33.29 -3.73
CA PHE A 345 0.35 -32.92 -3.44
C PHE A 345 -0.60 -33.75 -4.32
N ALA A 346 -1.81 -33.99 -3.84
CA ALA A 346 -2.85 -34.67 -4.59
C ALA A 346 -3.80 -33.64 -5.19
N ILE A 347 -3.99 -33.67 -6.52
CA ILE A 347 -5.09 -32.94 -7.17
C ILE A 347 -6.39 -33.72 -7.03
N GLU A 348 -7.55 -33.11 -7.32
CA GLU A 348 -8.90 -33.67 -7.12
C GLU A 348 -9.11 -35.09 -7.71
N ASN A 349 -8.31 -35.48 -8.70
CA ASN A 349 -8.35 -36.81 -9.30
C ASN A 349 -7.50 -37.88 -8.56
N GLY A 350 -6.96 -37.56 -7.39
CA GLY A 350 -6.07 -38.44 -6.62
C GLY A 350 -4.68 -38.64 -7.24
N VAL A 351 -4.34 -37.88 -8.29
CA VAL A 351 -3.01 -37.90 -8.91
C VAL A 351 -2.04 -37.14 -8.02
N LYS A 352 -0.94 -37.79 -7.65
CA LYS A 352 0.14 -37.17 -6.89
C LYS A 352 1.11 -36.46 -7.83
N LEU A 353 1.33 -35.17 -7.60
CA LEU A 353 2.30 -34.35 -8.33
C LEU A 353 3.40 -33.93 -7.35
N GLY A 354 4.66 -34.20 -7.71
CA GLY A 354 5.83 -33.74 -6.95
C GLY A 354 6.55 -32.59 -7.66
N CYS A 355 7.69 -32.14 -7.13
CA CYS A 355 8.44 -31.01 -7.69
C CYS A 355 8.83 -31.20 -9.16
N THR A 356 9.15 -32.44 -9.59
CA THR A 356 9.46 -32.74 -11.00
C THR A 356 8.28 -32.46 -11.95
N SER A 357 7.04 -32.65 -11.48
CA SER A 357 5.85 -32.39 -12.29
C SER A 357 5.62 -30.89 -12.51
N LEU A 358 6.05 -30.05 -11.57
CA LEU A 358 5.99 -28.59 -11.67
C LEU A 358 7.02 -28.06 -12.69
N VAL A 359 8.23 -28.64 -12.72
CA VAL A 359 9.27 -28.29 -13.69
C VAL A 359 8.87 -28.60 -15.14
N GLN A 360 8.08 -29.65 -15.36
CA GLN A 360 7.67 -30.08 -16.71
C GLN A 360 6.54 -29.24 -17.31
N ASN A 361 5.85 -28.40 -16.51
CA ASN A 361 4.78 -27.51 -16.99
C ASN A 361 4.98 -26.06 -16.51
N PRO A 362 6.07 -25.39 -16.93
CA PRO A 362 6.39 -24.04 -16.47
C PRO A 362 5.40 -22.98 -16.98
N GLU A 363 4.63 -23.27 -18.04
CA GLU A 363 3.61 -22.36 -18.59
C GLU A 363 2.35 -22.26 -17.73
N ASN A 364 2.28 -23.07 -16.66
CA ASN A 364 1.15 -23.09 -15.75
C ASN A 364 1.56 -22.38 -14.45
N GLU A 365 1.76 -21.06 -14.54
CA GLU A 365 2.14 -20.16 -13.42
C GLU A 365 1.22 -20.34 -12.20
N ASN A 366 0.02 -20.87 -12.40
CA ASN A 366 -0.93 -21.19 -11.34
C ASN A 366 -0.64 -22.49 -10.57
N LEU A 367 0.33 -23.33 -10.95
CA LEU A 367 0.56 -24.60 -10.24
C LEU A 367 1.28 -24.43 -8.90
N CYS A 368 2.23 -23.48 -8.78
CA CYS A 368 2.83 -23.18 -7.47
C CYS A 368 1.78 -22.60 -6.51
N ALA A 369 0.93 -21.69 -6.99
CA ALA A 369 -0.16 -21.10 -6.22
C ALA A 369 -1.26 -22.12 -5.88
N ALA A 370 -1.64 -22.99 -6.82
CA ALA A 370 -2.64 -24.03 -6.57
C ALA A 370 -2.14 -25.10 -5.58
N ALA A 371 -0.83 -25.39 -5.57
CA ALA A 371 -0.21 -26.31 -4.61
C ALA A 371 -0.02 -25.69 -3.21
N GLU A 372 -0.20 -24.37 -3.07
CA GLU A 372 -0.12 -23.65 -1.80
C GLU A 372 -1.44 -23.72 -1.01
N LEU A 373 -2.56 -24.00 -1.69
CA LEU A 373 -3.90 -24.08 -1.09
C LEU A 373 -4.31 -25.48 -0.59
N VAL A 374 -3.44 -26.48 -0.69
CA VAL A 374 -3.77 -27.86 -0.27
C VAL A 374 -3.36 -28.09 1.18
N GLU A 375 -4.26 -27.80 2.12
CA GLU A 375 -4.11 -28.07 3.56
C GLU A 375 -4.29 -29.57 3.88
N LEU A 376 -3.21 -30.34 3.80
CA LEU A 376 -3.18 -31.71 4.35
C LEU A 376 -1.77 -32.08 4.81
N ASP A 377 -1.42 -31.74 6.06
CA ASP A 377 -0.20 -32.13 6.80
C ASP A 377 1.15 -32.02 6.06
N SER A 378 1.17 -31.34 4.92
CA SER A 378 2.29 -31.33 3.98
C SER A 378 2.81 -29.91 3.84
N LYS A 379 4.14 -29.79 3.87
CA LYS A 379 4.88 -28.55 3.62
C LYS A 379 4.39 -27.91 2.30
N PRO A 380 4.23 -26.57 2.19
CA PRO A 380 3.80 -25.94 0.93
C PRO A 380 4.85 -26.07 -0.17
N ALA A 381 4.42 -25.98 -1.43
CA ALA A 381 5.30 -26.08 -2.61
C ALA A 381 6.41 -25.03 -2.61
N SER A 382 6.10 -23.82 -2.12
CA SER A 382 7.03 -22.69 -1.95
C SER A 382 8.17 -22.97 -0.98
N LEU A 383 8.06 -24.01 -0.15
CA LEU A 383 9.14 -24.44 0.75
C LEU A 383 9.81 -25.76 0.32
N ALA A 384 9.15 -26.58 -0.50
CA ALA A 384 9.64 -27.91 -0.88
C ALA A 384 10.31 -27.95 -2.26
N CYS A 385 9.91 -27.09 -3.19
CA CYS A 385 10.34 -27.13 -4.59
C CYS A 385 11.09 -25.87 -5.01
N CYS A 386 12.27 -26.07 -5.61
CA CYS A 386 13.14 -25.03 -6.15
C CYS A 386 12.45 -24.18 -7.22
N VAL A 387 11.61 -24.79 -8.06
CA VAL A 387 10.86 -24.08 -9.12
C VAL A 387 9.83 -23.10 -8.56
N CYS A 388 9.39 -23.28 -7.32
CA CYS A 388 8.49 -22.38 -6.61
C CYS A 388 9.21 -21.46 -5.61
N GLY A 389 10.55 -21.35 -5.70
CA GLY A 389 11.36 -20.51 -4.80
C GLY A 389 11.78 -21.19 -3.48
N GLY A 390 11.44 -22.46 -3.29
CA GLY A 390 11.78 -23.25 -2.10
C GLY A 390 12.98 -24.17 -2.27
N GLY A 391 12.93 -25.34 -1.62
CA GLY A 391 13.98 -26.36 -1.66
C GLY A 391 15.10 -26.11 -0.65
N THR A 392 16.08 -27.01 -0.61
CA THR A 392 17.26 -26.88 0.27
C THR A 392 18.52 -26.68 -0.55
N SER A 393 19.44 -25.83 -0.07
CA SER A 393 20.75 -25.69 -0.68
C SER A 393 21.66 -26.83 -0.26
N LYS A 394 22.37 -27.43 -1.22
CA LYS A 394 23.42 -28.42 -0.92
C LYS A 394 24.58 -27.70 -0.20
N GLN A 395 24.74 -27.96 1.10
CA GLN A 395 25.88 -27.46 1.89
C GLN A 395 27.21 -28.08 1.45
#